data_AF-A0A920S731-F1
#
_entry.id   AF-A0A920S731-F1
#
_cell.length_a   1.000
_cell.length_b   1.000
_cell.length_c   1.000
_cell.angle_alpha   90.00
_cell.angle_beta   90.00
_cell.angle_gamma   90.00
#
_symmetry.space_group_name_H-M   'P 1'
#
loop_
_entity.id
_entity.type
_entity.pdbx_description
1 polymer ?
#
loop_
_entity_poly.entity_id
_entity_poly.type
_entity_poly.pdbx_seq_one_letter_code
_entity_poly.pdbx_strand_id
1 'polypeptide(L)'
;MAALPLDPLPLIVFVVMAWVFVGTTYDSASYAIASSATRNLVEGSNPAQWHRVFWAFALAVLPITLMILDDLRAVKSAVLVVSLPCWLLV
;
A
#
# COMPACT_ATOMS: atom_id res chain seq x y z
N MET A 1 1.37 18.42 -20.92
CA MET A 1 0.12 17.81 -20.41
C MET A 1 -1.01 18.53 -21.11
N ALA A 2 -1.59 17.91 -22.14
CA ALA A 2 -2.67 18.51 -22.91
C ALA A 2 -3.89 18.66 -21.99
N ALA A 3 -4.22 19.90 -21.63
CA ALA A 3 -5.46 20.21 -20.94
C ALA A 3 -6.60 19.87 -21.90
N LEU A 4 -7.38 18.82 -21.59
CA LEU A 4 -8.60 18.56 -22.34
C LEU A 4 -9.54 19.75 -22.11
N PRO A 5 -10.14 20.32 -23.17
CA PRO A 5 -11.03 21.49 -23.07
C PRO A 5 -12.39 21.17 -22.42
N LEU A 6 -12.56 19.97 -21.87
CA LEU A 6 -13.73 19.49 -21.13
C LEU A 6 -13.37 19.28 -19.67
N ASP A 7 -13.25 20.39 -18.93
CA ASP A 7 -13.67 20.54 -17.52
C ASP A 7 -13.11 19.54 -16.48
N PRO A 8 -13.34 19.68 -15.16
CA PRO A 8 -12.68 18.87 -14.12
C PRO A 8 -13.09 17.39 -14.11
N LEU A 9 -13.90 16.93 -15.07
CA LEU A 9 -14.53 15.62 -15.09
C LEU A 9 -13.52 14.45 -15.14
N PRO A 10 -12.48 14.45 -16.01
CA PRO A 10 -11.48 13.39 -16.02
C PRO A 10 -10.64 13.37 -14.73
N LEU A 11 -10.38 14.55 -14.15
CA LEU A 11 -9.65 14.66 -12.88
C LEU A 11 -10.46 14.08 -11.73
N ILE A 12 -11.77 14.39 -11.65
CA ILE A 12 -12.67 13.85 -10.63
C ILE A 12 -12.74 12.32 -10.74
N VAL A 13 -12.93 11.79 -11.95
CA VAL A 13 -12.96 10.33 -12.18
C VAL A 13 -11.63 9.69 -11.77
N PHE A 14 -10.50 10.31 -12.12
CA PHE A 14 -9.18 9.85 -11.72
C PHE A 14 -9.00 9.84 -10.20
N VAL A 15 -9.39 10.90 -9.49
CA VAL A 15 -9.29 10.96 -8.03
C VAL A 15 -10.16 9.89 -7.37
N VAL A 16 -11.40 9.69 -7.82
CA VAL A 16 -12.29 8.64 -7.28
C VAL A 16 -11.67 7.25 -7.52
N MET A 17 -11.18 6.99 -8.72
CA MET A 17 -10.55 5.72 -9.06
C MET A 17 -9.27 5.48 -8.24
N ALA A 18 -8.43 6.50 -8.08
CA ALA A 18 -7.22 6.44 -7.27
C ALA A 18 -7.56 6.18 -5.79
N TRP A 19 -8.59 6.83 -5.25
CA TRP A 19 -9.04 6.63 -3.88
C TRP A 19 -9.49 5.18 -3.66
N VAL A 20 -10.36 4.65 -4.54
CA VAL A 20 -10.83 3.27 -4.46
C VAL A 20 -9.65 2.29 -4.58
N PHE A 21 -8.72 2.54 -5.51
CA PHE A 21 -7.54 1.71 -5.72
C PHE A 21 -6.60 1.68 -4.51
N VAL A 22 -6.38 2.82 -3.86
CA VAL A 22 -5.61 2.89 -2.62
C VAL A 22 -6.32 2.10 -1.53
N GLY A 23 -7.65 2.25 -1.38
CA GLY A 23 -8.43 1.51 -0.40
C GLY A 23 -8.34 -0.01 -0.56
N THR A 24 -8.51 -0.53 -1.79
CA THR A 24 -8.47 -1.98 -2.06
C THR A 24 -7.06 -2.55 -1.98
N THR A 25 -6.05 -1.80 -2.45
CA THR A 25 -4.63 -2.21 -2.36
C THR A 25 -4.17 -2.28 -0.92
N TYR A 26 -4.52 -1.28 -0.11
CA TYR A 26 -4.16 -1.23 1.29
C TYR A 26 -4.87 -2.30 2.13
N ASP A 27 -6.14 -2.57 1.83
CA ASP A 27 -6.89 -3.66 2.46
C ASP A 27 -6.26 -5.04 2.16
N SER A 28 -5.78 -5.24 0.92
CA SER A 28 -5.08 -6.45 0.49
C SER A 28 -3.69 -6.58 1.11
N ALA A 29 -2.90 -5.50 1.14
CA ALA A 29 -1.56 -5.49 1.73
C ALA A 29 -1.59 -5.74 3.25
N SER A 30 -2.50 -5.08 3.98
CA SER A 30 -2.65 -5.29 5.42
C SER A 30 -3.07 -6.73 5.76
N TYR A 31 -3.91 -7.34 4.91
CA TYR A 31 -4.30 -8.74 5.06
C TYR A 31 -3.13 -9.70 4.82
N ALA A 32 -2.31 -9.49 3.79
CA ALA A 32 -1.14 -10.32 3.51
C ALA A 32 -0.08 -10.30 4.63
N ILE A 33 0.13 -9.14 5.25
CA ILE A 33 1.07 -9.02 6.38
C ILE A 33 0.46 -9.65 7.64
N ALA A 34 -0.83 -9.40 7.91
CA ALA A 34 -1.49 -10.02 9.07
C ALA A 34 -1.53 -11.55 8.97
N SER A 35 -1.74 -12.12 7.78
CA SER A 35 -1.76 -13.56 7.57
C SER A 35 -0.37 -14.21 7.69
N SER A 36 0.68 -13.55 7.20
CA SER A 36 2.06 -14.03 7.34
C SER A 36 2.62 -13.85 8.76
N ALA A 37 2.20 -12.82 9.49
CA ALA A 37 2.63 -12.56 10.86
C ALA A 37 1.90 -13.40 11.93
N THR A 38 0.77 -14.01 11.60
CA THR A 38 -0.01 -14.83 12.55
C THR A 38 0.42 -16.30 12.45
N ARG A 39 1.19 -16.79 13.44
CA ARG A 39 1.56 -18.21 13.58
C ARG A 39 0.38 -18.97 14.22
N ASN A 40 -0.08 -20.07 13.60
CA ASN A 40 -1.32 -20.81 13.94
C ASN A 40 -2.63 -20.11 13.56
N LEU A 41 -2.82 -19.78 12.28
CA LEU A 41 -4.17 -19.59 11.74
C LEU A 41 -4.84 -20.97 11.61
N VAL A 42 -5.91 -21.20 12.37
CA VAL A 42 -6.82 -22.32 12.14
C VAL A 42 -7.49 -22.11 10.78
N GLU A 43 -7.42 -23.12 9.92
CA GLU A 43 -8.02 -23.12 8.58
C GLU A 43 -9.49 -22.66 8.65
N GLY A 44 -9.80 -21.54 7.99
CA GLY A 44 -11.16 -20.97 7.93
C GLY A 44 -11.50 -19.87 8.94
N SER A 45 -10.56 -19.43 9.78
CA SER A 45 -10.79 -18.31 10.72
C SER A 45 -10.11 -17.00 10.25
N ASN A 46 -10.89 -15.91 10.27
CA ASN A 46 -10.41 -14.57 9.91
C ASN A 46 -9.45 -14.07 11.01
N PRO A 47 -8.25 -13.53 10.69
CA PRO A 47 -7.35 -12.99 11.70
C PRO A 47 -8.07 -11.90 12.52
N ALA A 48 -7.79 -11.85 13.82
CA ALA A 48 -8.42 -10.91 14.74
C ALA A 48 -8.33 -9.48 14.19
N GLN A 49 -9.46 -8.76 14.13
CA GLN A 49 -9.59 -7.43 13.51
C GLN A 49 -8.54 -6.43 14.02
N TRP A 50 -8.10 -6.57 15.28
CA TRP A 50 -7.05 -5.77 15.91
C TRP A 50 -5.66 -5.92 15.27
N HIS A 51 -5.30 -7.11 14.78
CA HIS A 51 -4.02 -7.30 14.09
C HIS A 51 -4.02 -6.64 12.71
N ARG A 52 -5.16 -6.65 12.02
CA ARG A 52 -5.31 -5.98 10.73
C ARG A 52 -5.15 -4.46 10.87
N VAL A 53 -5.68 -3.86 11.94
CA VAL A 53 -5.54 -2.42 12.23
C VAL A 53 -4.10 -2.04 12.59
N PHE A 54 -3.39 -2.88 13.35
CA PHE A 54 -1.97 -2.67 13.65
C PHE A 54 -1.11 -2.65 12.38
N TRP A 55 -1.29 -3.65 11.51
CA TRP A 55 -0.53 -3.75 10.26
C TRP A 55 -0.95 -2.73 9.22
N ALA A 56 -2.22 -2.32 9.19
CA ALA A 56 -2.65 -1.13 8.47
C ALA A 56 -1.84 0.08 8.95
N PHE A 57 -1.83 0.39 10.24
CA PHE A 57 -1.09 1.55 10.75
C PHE A 57 0.41 1.50 10.38
N ALA A 58 1.04 0.32 10.48
CA ALA A 58 2.42 0.12 10.04
C ALA A 58 2.62 0.40 8.53
N LEU A 59 1.68 -0.02 7.68
CA LEU A 59 1.69 0.27 6.24
C LEU A 59 1.50 1.76 5.94
N ALA A 60 0.77 2.51 6.76
CA ALA A 60 0.61 3.96 6.60
C ALA A 60 1.87 4.74 6.98
N VAL A 61 2.65 4.26 7.94
CA VAL A 61 3.88 4.95 8.40
C VAL A 61 4.89 5.11 7.26
N LEU A 62 5.10 4.07 6.44
CA LEU A 62 6.05 4.12 5.31
C LEU A 62 5.79 5.27 4.33
N PRO A 63 4.62 5.37 3.67
CA PRO A 63 4.34 6.47 2.75
C PRO A 63 4.31 7.82 3.46
N ILE A 64 3.87 7.92 4.71
CA ILE A 64 3.92 9.17 5.49
C ILE A 64 5.37 9.63 5.70
N THR A 65 6.28 8.73 6.11
CA THR A 65 7.71 9.07 6.25
C THR A 65 8.34 9.50 4.93
N LEU A 66 7.93 8.88 3.81
CA LEU A 66 8.39 9.25 2.48
C LEU A 66 7.84 10.62 2.02
N MET A 67 6.59 10.94 2.34
CA MET A 67 6.00 12.26 2.06
C MET A 67 6.69 13.38 2.86
N ILE A 68 7.13 13.10 4.10
CA ILE A 68 7.88 14.07 4.92
C ILE A 68 9.28 14.31 4.37
N LEU A 69 9.93 13.27 3.82
CA LEU A 69 11.27 13.38 3.26
C LEU A 69 11.31 14.11 1.91
N ASP A 70 10.18 14.20 1.20
CA ASP A 70 10.01 14.81 -0.13
C ASP A 70 11.14 14.48 -1.13
N ASP A 71 11.75 13.30 -0.96
CA ASP A 71 12.94 12.88 -1.69
C ASP A 71 12.65 11.60 -2.48
N LEU A 72 12.63 11.73 -3.82
CA LEU A 72 12.50 10.59 -4.72
C LEU A 72 13.62 9.56 -4.54
N ARG A 73 14.80 9.97 -4.03
CA ARG A 73 15.89 9.02 -3.77
C ARG A 73 15.53 8.06 -2.65
N ALA A 74 14.86 8.54 -1.60
CA ALA A 74 14.38 7.68 -0.51
C ALA A 74 13.42 6.61 -1.03
N VAL A 75 12.44 6.98 -1.87
CA VAL A 75 11.51 6.05 -2.50
C VAL A 75 12.25 5.02 -3.37
N LYS A 76 13.18 5.48 -4.23
CA LYS A 76 13.96 4.58 -5.10
C LYS A 76 14.82 3.60 -4.30
N SER A 77 15.47 4.07 -3.24
CA SER A 77 16.31 3.23 -2.39
C SER A 77 15.51 2.16 -1.66
N ALA A 78 14.33 2.52 -1.13
CA ALA A 78 13.44 1.57 -0.46
C ALA A 78 13.00 0.45 -1.43
N VAL A 79 12.63 0.80 -2.66
CA VAL A 79 12.26 -0.19 -3.68
C VAL A 79 13.43 -1.12 -3.99
N LEU A 80 14.66 -0.60 -4.17
CA LEU A 80 15.84 -1.43 -4.43
C LEU A 80 16.10 -2.42 -3.29
N VAL A 81 16.02 -1.97 -2.04
CA VAL A 81 16.24 -2.82 -0.86
C VAL A 81 15.19 -3.93 -0.75
N VAL A 82 13.92 -3.63 -1.06
CA VAL A 82 12.82 -4.60 -1.04
C VAL A 82 12.89 -5.60 -2.20
N SER A 83 13.27 -5.14 -3.40
CA SER A 83 13.34 -6.00 -4.60
C SER A 83 14.51 -6.99 -4.58
N LEU A 84 15.62 -6.64 -3.93
CA LEU A 84 16.84 -7.45 -3.91
C LEU A 84 16.65 -8.88 -3.34
N PRO A 85 16.05 -9.08 -2.16
CA PRO A 85 15.76 -10.42 -1.65
C PRO A 85 14.67 -11.15 -2.44
N CYS A 86 13.70 -10.42 -3.02
CA CYS A 86 12.65 -11.02 -3.86
C CYS A 86 13.24 -11.68 -5.11
N TRP A 87 14.24 -11.04 -5.73
CA TRP A 87 14.94 -11.59 -6.89
C TRP A 87 15.78 -12.84 -6.54
N LEU A 88 16.33 -12.92 -5.33
CA LEU A 88 17.19 -14.04 -4.92
C LEU A 88 16.38 -15.26 -4.44
N LEU A 89 15.12 -15.05 -4.04
CA LEU A 89 14.17 -16.08 -3.63
C LEU A 89 13.42 -16.73 -4.81
N VAL A 90 13.46 -16.13 -6.01
CA VAL A 90 12.91 -16.66 -7.27
C VAL A 90 14.00 -17.38 -8.05
#